data_AF-A0A2V9X7I7-F1
#
_entry.id   AF-A0A2V9X7I7-F1
#
_cell.length_a   1.000
_cell.length_b   1.000
_cell.length_c   1.000
_cell.angle_alpha   90.00
_cell.angle_beta   90.00
_cell.angle_gamma   90.00
#
_symmetry.space_group_name_H-M   'P 1'
#
loop_
_entity.id
_entity.type
_entity.pdbx_description
1 polymer ?
#
loop_
_entity_poly.entity_id
_entity_poly.type
_entity_poly.pdbx_seq_one_letter_code
_entity_poly.pdbx_strand_id
1 'polypeptide(L)'
;MPTPDKRTKNWKQLAQEAAGEKNPQKLLAIIDELNAALEDRENEIRGKLSRSPSAHAAQAEPIGRRLLFVDDEPNIRMTLPAVLQSHGFDVRSAASVAEALAEVKTHKFDVLLSDLNIDQENDGFTIVHAAREANPKCVTILLTGYPAFESAVQAIHDEVDDYVIKPAEIESLVSIMERKLLARRSSS
;
A
#
# COMPACT_ATOMS: atom_id res chain seq x y z
N MET A 1 -20.13 -11.87 34.91
CA MET A 1 -20.88 -11.05 33.95
C MET A 1 -20.18 -11.17 32.61
N PRO A 2 -20.69 -11.94 31.64
CA PRO A 2 -20.13 -11.92 30.29
C PRO A 2 -20.47 -10.57 29.63
N THR A 3 -19.46 -9.92 29.06
CA THR A 3 -19.61 -8.71 28.25
C THR A 3 -20.45 -9.04 27.01
N PRO A 4 -21.35 -8.14 26.56
CA PRO A 4 -22.20 -8.40 25.41
C PRO A 4 -21.32 -8.52 24.15
N ASP A 5 -21.49 -9.66 23.48
CA ASP A 5 -20.91 -9.99 22.19
C ASP A 5 -21.28 -8.89 21.17
N LYS A 6 -20.34 -7.97 20.90
CA LYS A 6 -20.45 -7.05 19.77
C LYS A 6 -20.31 -7.92 18.53
N ARG A 7 -21.43 -8.30 17.93
CA ARG A 7 -21.45 -8.89 16.60
C ARG A 7 -20.83 -7.89 15.63
N THR A 8 -19.52 -7.98 15.41
CA THR A 8 -18.80 -7.21 14.40
C THR A 8 -19.49 -7.53 13.07
N LYS A 9 -20.05 -6.52 12.41
CA LYS A 9 -20.68 -6.72 11.10
C LYS A 9 -19.66 -7.36 10.16
N ASN A 10 -20.12 -8.32 9.36
CA ASN A 10 -19.26 -9.01 8.42
C ASN A 10 -18.72 -7.99 7.41
N TRP A 11 -17.40 -7.82 7.34
CA TRP A 11 -16.74 -6.85 6.45
C TRP A 11 -17.21 -6.95 4.98
N LYS A 12 -17.61 -8.16 4.53
CA LYS A 12 -18.17 -8.36 3.19
C LYS A 12 -19.51 -7.65 2.99
N GLN A 13 -20.34 -7.61 4.03
CA GLN A 13 -21.62 -6.89 3.99
C GLN A 13 -21.40 -5.38 4.03
N LEU A 14 -20.47 -4.91 4.87
CA LEU A 14 -20.07 -3.50 4.93
C LEU A 14 -19.50 -2.99 3.59
N ALA A 15 -18.64 -3.77 2.94
CA ALA A 15 -18.11 -3.43 1.62
C ALA A 15 -19.22 -3.36 0.55
N GLN A 16 -20.21 -4.25 0.63
CA GLN A 16 -21.34 -4.26 -0.30
C GLN A 16 -22.32 -3.10 -0.05
N GLU A 17 -22.51 -2.70 1.22
CA GLU A 17 -23.30 -1.52 1.61
C GLU A 17 -22.61 -0.22 1.15
N ALA A 18 -21.28 -0.11 1.32
CA ALA A 18 -20.50 1.03 0.87
C ALA A 18 -20.59 1.25 -0.65
N ALA A 19 -20.56 0.18 -1.44
CA ALA A 19 -20.62 0.24 -2.91
C ALA A 19 -21.94 0.80 -3.47
N GLY A 20 -23.02 0.77 -2.68
CA GLY A 20 -24.34 1.27 -3.08
C GLY A 20 -24.74 2.60 -2.44
N GLU A 21 -23.95 3.13 -1.50
CA GLU A 21 -24.31 4.30 -0.70
C GLU A 21 -23.91 5.60 -1.42
N LYS A 22 -24.87 6.52 -1.56
CA LYS A 22 -24.69 7.82 -2.24
C LYS A 22 -24.63 8.99 -1.27
N ASN A 23 -24.94 8.76 0.00
CA ASN A 23 -24.85 9.77 1.04
C ASN A 23 -23.43 9.81 1.64
N PRO A 24 -22.70 10.94 1.54
CA PRO A 24 -21.32 11.04 2.02
C PRO A 24 -21.15 10.76 3.52
N GLN A 25 -22.10 11.18 4.36
CA GLN A 25 -22.01 11.00 5.82
C GLN A 25 -22.24 9.54 6.23
N LYS A 26 -23.11 8.83 5.50
CA LYS A 26 -23.35 7.40 5.72
C LYS A 26 -22.20 6.56 5.19
N LEU A 27 -21.65 6.93 4.03
CA LEU A 27 -20.49 6.27 3.45
C LEU A 27 -19.29 6.36 4.38
N LEU A 28 -19.03 7.53 4.97
CA LEU A 28 -17.95 7.72 5.94
C LEU A 28 -18.12 6.81 7.17
N ALA A 29 -19.34 6.72 7.72
CA ALA A 29 -19.63 5.84 8.84
C ALA A 29 -19.44 4.33 8.50
N ILE A 30 -19.78 3.93 7.27
CA ILE A 30 -19.58 2.55 6.81
C ILE A 30 -18.07 2.26 6.62
N ILE A 31 -17.30 3.23 6.14
CA ILE A 31 -15.84 3.13 5.98
C ILE A 31 -15.15 2.99 7.33
N ASP A 32 -15.52 3.80 8.33
CA ASP A 32 -14.97 3.69 9.68
C ASP A 32 -15.26 2.32 10.30
N GLU A 33 -16.47 1.81 10.10
CA GLU A 33 -16.88 0.48 10.57
C GLU A 33 -16.13 -0.65 9.83
N LEU A 34 -15.84 -0.47 8.54
CA LEU A 34 -15.05 -1.40 7.74
C LEU A 34 -13.59 -1.43 8.18
N ASN A 35 -12.98 -0.27 8.41
CA ASN A 35 -11.60 -0.15 8.88
C ASN A 35 -11.44 -0.84 10.25
N ALA A 36 -12.34 -0.59 11.19
CA ALA A 36 -12.34 -1.26 12.50
C ALA A 36 -12.51 -2.78 12.38
N ALA A 37 -13.42 -3.25 11.52
CA ALA A 37 -13.65 -4.69 11.30
C ALA A 37 -12.46 -5.40 10.63
N LEU A 38 -11.67 -4.67 9.81
CA LEU A 38 -10.45 -5.19 9.20
C LEU A 38 -9.30 -5.25 10.20
N GLU A 39 -9.13 -4.24 11.06
CA GLU A 39 -8.14 -4.23 12.14
C GLU A 39 -8.33 -5.38 13.13
N ASP A 40 -9.57 -5.66 13.55
CA ASP A 40 -9.89 -6.78 14.44
C ASP A 40 -9.49 -8.14 13.82
N ARG A 41 -9.73 -8.30 12.51
CA ARG A 41 -9.36 -9.51 11.77
C ARG A 41 -7.85 -9.66 11.63
N GLU A 42 -7.13 -8.57 11.39
CA GLU A 42 -5.66 -8.59 11.34
C GLU A 42 -5.06 -8.97 12.69
N ASN A 43 -5.64 -8.49 13.80
CA ASN A 43 -5.24 -8.88 15.16
C ASN A 43 -5.50 -10.37 15.44
N GLU A 44 -6.62 -10.93 14.99
CA GLU A 44 -6.91 -12.36 15.11
C GLU A 44 -5.94 -13.25 14.31
N ILE A 45 -5.53 -12.79 13.12
CA ILE A 45 -4.55 -13.48 12.28
C ILE A 45 -3.16 -13.41 12.95
N ARG A 46 -2.75 -12.23 13.43
CA ARG A 46 -1.49 -12.02 14.15
C ARG A 46 -1.39 -12.90 15.40
N GLY A 47 -2.49 -13.12 16.12
CA GLY A 47 -2.55 -14.03 17.26
C GLY A 47 -2.34 -15.52 16.91
N LYS A 48 -2.72 -15.94 15.70
CA LYS A 48 -2.56 -17.33 15.22
C LYS A 48 -1.16 -17.64 14.68
N LEU A 49 -0.42 -16.63 14.23
CA LEU A 49 0.95 -16.74 13.70
C LEU A 49 2.04 -16.84 14.79
N SER A 50 1.69 -16.76 16.08
CA SER A 50 2.62 -16.87 17.23
C SER A 50 3.07 -18.32 17.58
N ARG A 51 2.80 -19.31 16.71
CA ARG A 51 3.33 -20.67 16.91
C ARG A 51 4.58 -20.87 16.04
N SER A 52 5.72 -20.93 16.72
CA SER A 52 7.08 -21.05 16.19
C SER A 52 7.23 -22.08 15.06
N PRO A 53 7.91 -21.76 13.95
CA PRO A 53 8.33 -22.77 12.99
C PRO A 53 9.56 -23.53 13.49
N SER A 54 9.52 -24.85 13.33
CA SER A 54 10.60 -25.81 13.56
C SER A 54 11.77 -25.60 12.58
N ALA A 55 12.96 -26.01 13.03
CA ALA A 55 14.28 -25.69 12.48
C ALA A 55 14.67 -26.40 11.17
N HIS A 56 13.79 -26.54 10.18
CA HIS A 56 14.13 -27.15 8.87
C HIS A 56 13.36 -26.50 7.70
N ALA A 57 13.68 -25.23 7.38
CA ALA A 57 13.29 -24.63 6.09
C ALA A 57 14.52 -23.91 5.51
N ALA A 58 15.39 -24.68 4.88
CA ALA A 58 16.52 -24.15 4.13
C ALA A 58 16.02 -23.54 2.81
N GLN A 59 16.44 -22.29 2.58
CA GLN A 59 16.42 -21.53 1.32
C GLN A 59 15.07 -20.95 0.86
N ALA A 60 14.50 -20.05 1.66
CA ALA A 60 13.65 -19.00 1.12
C ALA A 60 14.56 -17.93 0.48
N GLU A 61 14.41 -17.69 -0.83
CA GLU A 61 15.02 -16.54 -1.51
C GLU A 61 14.76 -15.25 -0.69
N PRO A 62 15.75 -14.34 -0.57
CA PRO A 62 15.57 -13.07 0.14
C PRO A 62 14.32 -12.33 -0.37
N ILE A 63 13.57 -11.69 0.52
CA ILE A 63 12.49 -10.78 0.09
C ILE A 63 13.15 -9.70 -0.77
N GLY A 64 12.69 -9.56 -2.02
CA GLY A 64 13.11 -8.47 -2.88
C GLY A 64 12.76 -7.14 -2.23
N ARG A 65 13.77 -6.28 -2.05
CA ARG A 65 13.66 -5.00 -1.33
C ARG A 65 14.06 -3.79 -2.18
N ARG A 66 14.13 -3.95 -3.51
CA ARG A 66 14.41 -2.82 -4.41
C ARG A 66 13.18 -1.95 -4.54
N LEU A 67 13.29 -0.70 -4.16
CA LEU A 67 12.20 0.25 -4.10
C LEU A 67 12.48 1.42 -5.05
N LEU A 68 11.52 1.73 -5.92
CA LEU A 68 11.49 3.01 -6.62
C LEU A 68 10.61 3.97 -5.83
N PHE A 69 11.19 5.06 -5.38
CA PHE A 69 10.51 6.16 -4.72
C PHE A 69 10.33 7.32 -5.70
N VAL A 70 9.12 7.83 -5.86
CA VAL A 70 8.83 8.95 -6.77
C VAL A 70 8.05 10.02 -6.03
N ASP A 71 8.57 11.23 -6.01
CA ASP A 71 7.95 12.39 -5.37
C ASP A 71 8.65 13.64 -5.96
N ASP A 72 7.93 14.70 -6.31
CA ASP A 72 8.51 15.92 -6.90
C ASP A 72 9.11 16.86 -5.83
N GLU A 73 8.79 16.66 -4.55
CA GLU A 73 9.27 17.48 -3.44
C GLU A 73 10.71 17.08 -3.04
N PRO A 74 11.71 17.97 -3.20
CA PRO A 74 13.11 17.64 -2.89
C PRO A 74 13.34 17.24 -1.43
N ASN A 75 12.62 17.87 -0.49
CA ASN A 75 12.75 17.58 0.94
C ASN A 75 12.26 16.17 1.27
N ILE A 76 11.17 15.72 0.66
CA ILE A 76 10.65 14.37 0.85
C ILE A 76 11.61 13.35 0.21
N ARG A 77 12.09 13.61 -1.02
CA ARG A 77 13.12 12.78 -1.69
C ARG A 77 14.44 12.68 -0.92
N MET A 78 14.80 13.66 -0.11
CA MET A 78 16.00 13.59 0.72
C MET A 78 15.81 12.80 2.01
N THR A 79 14.62 12.87 2.61
CA THR A 79 14.37 12.35 3.95
C THR A 79 13.80 10.93 3.93
N LEU A 80 12.73 10.71 3.17
CA LEU A 80 12.00 9.44 3.19
C LEU A 80 12.84 8.26 2.66
N PRO A 81 13.58 8.39 1.53
CA PRO A 81 14.48 7.33 1.07
C PRO A 81 15.53 6.90 2.10
N ALA A 82 16.12 7.85 2.83
CA ALA A 82 17.12 7.52 3.86
C ALA A 82 16.51 6.71 5.01
N VAL A 83 15.28 7.05 5.41
CA VAL A 83 14.54 6.30 6.43
C VAL A 83 14.20 4.91 5.90
N LEU A 84 13.63 4.80 4.69
CA LEU A 84 13.32 3.50 4.07
C LEU A 84 14.56 2.60 3.90
N GLN A 85 15.72 3.18 3.56
CA GLN A 85 16.99 2.45 3.52
C GLN A 85 17.37 1.88 4.89
N SER A 86 17.13 2.61 5.99
CA SER A 86 17.35 2.10 7.35
C SER A 86 16.45 0.92 7.72
N HIS A 87 15.29 0.78 7.05
CA HIS A 87 14.41 -0.38 7.12
C HIS A 87 14.80 -1.50 6.12
N GLY A 88 15.95 -1.38 5.45
CA GLY A 88 16.52 -2.42 4.60
C GLY A 88 16.06 -2.40 3.14
N PHE A 89 15.37 -1.34 2.69
CA PHE A 89 15.06 -1.15 1.27
C PHE A 89 16.27 -0.64 0.49
N ASP A 90 16.48 -1.16 -0.73
CA ASP A 90 17.41 -0.61 -1.71
C ASP A 90 16.65 0.43 -2.54
N VAL A 91 16.71 1.69 -2.09
CA VAL A 91 15.88 2.77 -2.63
C VAL A 91 16.59 3.51 -3.75
N ARG A 92 15.91 3.60 -4.89
CA ARG A 92 16.18 4.59 -5.94
C ARG A 92 15.10 5.66 -5.94
N SER A 93 15.47 6.89 -6.23
CA SER A 93 14.53 8.01 -6.25
C SER A 93 14.46 8.65 -7.63
N ALA A 94 13.24 9.03 -8.02
CA ALA A 94 12.97 9.81 -9.22
C ALA A 94 12.21 11.09 -8.84
N ALA A 95 12.53 12.19 -9.51
CA ALA A 95 11.96 13.51 -9.25
C ALA A 95 10.81 13.88 -10.19
N SER A 96 10.61 13.11 -11.25
CA SER A 96 9.62 13.37 -12.30
C SER A 96 9.08 12.07 -12.88
N VAL A 97 7.97 12.17 -13.61
CA VAL A 97 7.41 11.03 -14.34
C VAL A 97 8.41 10.47 -15.35
N ALA A 98 9.13 11.35 -16.05
CA ALA A 98 10.11 10.95 -17.07
C ALA A 98 11.26 10.12 -16.47
N GLU A 99 11.79 10.54 -15.32
CA GLU A 99 12.83 9.80 -14.60
C GLU A 99 12.31 8.45 -14.10
N ALA A 100 11.10 8.41 -13.52
CA ALA A 100 10.51 7.19 -13.01
C ALA A 100 10.29 6.16 -14.13
N LEU A 101 9.78 6.59 -15.29
CA LEU A 101 9.61 5.73 -16.46
C LEU A 101 10.94 5.22 -17.02
N ALA A 102 12.01 6.02 -16.96
CA ALA A 102 13.34 5.57 -17.35
C ALA A 102 13.88 4.49 -16.40
N GLU A 103 13.71 4.66 -15.09
CA GLU A 103 14.08 3.67 -14.08
C GLU A 103 13.31 2.36 -14.27
N VAL A 104 11.98 2.41 -14.41
CA VAL A 104 11.12 1.23 -14.61
C VAL A 104 11.50 0.43 -15.87
N LYS A 105 11.91 1.10 -16.94
CA LYS A 105 12.34 0.45 -18.18
C LYS A 105 13.68 -0.27 -18.06
N THR A 106 14.54 0.19 -17.17
CA THR A 106 15.95 -0.24 -17.09
C THR A 106 16.24 -1.14 -15.90
N HIS A 107 15.41 -1.07 -14.85
CA HIS A 107 15.59 -1.79 -13.60
C HIS A 107 14.31 -2.52 -13.20
N LYS A 108 14.46 -3.58 -12.40
CA LYS A 108 13.32 -4.25 -11.75
C LYS A 108 13.21 -3.78 -10.32
N PHE A 109 12.00 -3.40 -9.93
CA PHE A 109 11.67 -3.02 -8.57
C PHE A 109 10.69 -4.01 -7.96
N ASP A 110 10.84 -4.26 -6.67
CA ASP A 110 9.94 -5.08 -5.88
C ASP A 110 8.79 -4.22 -5.32
N VAL A 111 9.05 -2.93 -5.09
CA VAL A 111 8.07 -1.91 -4.68
C VAL A 111 8.22 -0.64 -5.52
N LEU A 112 7.10 -0.08 -5.95
CA LEU A 112 6.95 1.31 -6.37
C LEU A 112 6.18 2.03 -5.27
N LEU A 113 6.76 3.10 -4.74
CA LEU A 113 6.11 4.05 -3.85
C LEU A 113 6.14 5.42 -4.53
N SER A 114 4.98 5.93 -4.97
CA SER A 114 4.89 7.15 -5.76
C SER A 114 3.92 8.13 -5.15
N ASP A 115 4.20 9.44 -5.22
CA ASP A 115 3.12 10.43 -5.15
C ASP A 115 2.18 10.24 -6.36
N LEU A 116 0.93 10.65 -6.17
CA LEU A 116 -0.09 10.66 -7.21
C LEU A 116 0.09 11.84 -8.17
N ASN A 117 0.48 13.00 -7.64
CA ASN A 117 0.68 14.22 -8.39
C ASN A 117 2.16 14.59 -8.31
N ILE A 118 2.87 14.47 -9.43
CA ILE A 118 4.30 14.76 -9.50
C ILE A 118 4.49 16.02 -10.36
N ASP A 119 4.34 15.89 -11.68
CA ASP A 119 4.43 17.02 -12.62
C ASP A 119 3.03 17.57 -12.97
N GLN A 120 2.04 16.67 -13.03
CA GLN A 120 0.65 16.93 -13.43
C GLN A 120 -0.33 16.15 -12.54
N GLU A 121 -1.61 16.53 -12.59
CA GLU A 121 -2.65 15.85 -11.83
C GLU A 121 -2.80 14.39 -12.28
N ASN A 122 -2.76 13.46 -11.32
CA ASN A 122 -2.95 12.02 -11.49
C ASN A 122 -1.89 11.31 -12.35
N ASP A 123 -0.74 11.92 -12.60
CA ASP A 123 0.31 11.35 -13.44
C ASP A 123 1.03 10.15 -12.80
N GLY A 124 0.93 9.99 -11.48
CA GLY A 124 1.40 8.79 -10.76
C GLY A 124 0.80 7.49 -11.29
N PHE A 125 -0.44 7.50 -11.82
CA PHE A 125 -1.03 6.32 -12.46
C PHE A 125 -0.28 5.88 -13.73
N THR A 126 0.31 6.83 -14.45
CA THR A 126 1.13 6.52 -15.63
C THR A 126 2.33 5.67 -15.23
N ILE A 127 2.93 5.97 -14.08
CA ILE A 127 4.08 5.24 -13.54
C ILE A 127 3.65 3.86 -13.04
N VAL A 128 2.53 3.79 -12.32
CA VAL A 128 1.94 2.52 -11.86
C VAL A 128 1.69 1.58 -13.04
N HIS A 129 1.05 2.08 -14.09
CA HIS A 129 0.77 1.30 -15.30
C HIS A 129 2.07 0.75 -15.92
N ALA A 130 3.05 1.61 -16.15
CA ALA A 130 4.34 1.20 -16.71
C ALA A 130 5.08 0.18 -15.80
N ALA A 131 5.04 0.37 -14.49
CA ALA A 131 5.66 -0.54 -13.53
C ALA A 131 5.01 -1.93 -13.56
N ARG A 132 3.69 -2.01 -13.69
CA ARG A 132 2.96 -3.27 -13.79
C ARG A 132 3.20 -3.98 -15.12
N GLU A 133 3.26 -3.24 -16.23
CA GLU A 133 3.59 -3.81 -17.54
C GLU A 133 5.01 -4.38 -17.57
N ALA A 134 5.99 -3.62 -17.05
CA ALA A 134 7.39 -4.03 -17.03
C ALA A 134 7.67 -5.12 -15.97
N ASN A 135 6.96 -5.07 -14.84
CA ASN A 135 7.09 -6.01 -13.74
C ASN A 135 5.75 -6.27 -13.02
N PRO A 136 4.97 -7.29 -13.45
CA PRO A 136 3.68 -7.63 -12.84
C PRO A 136 3.74 -8.03 -11.36
N LYS A 137 4.94 -8.36 -10.85
CA LYS A 137 5.17 -8.70 -9.44
C LYS A 137 5.52 -7.50 -8.57
N CYS A 138 5.74 -6.32 -9.16
CA CYS A 138 5.98 -5.10 -8.42
C CYS A 138 4.76 -4.74 -7.59
N VAL A 139 4.95 -4.50 -6.30
CA VAL A 139 3.92 -3.91 -5.43
C VAL A 139 3.87 -2.41 -5.73
N THR A 140 2.69 -1.90 -6.04
CA THR A 140 2.47 -0.48 -6.37
C THR A 140 1.66 0.22 -5.29
N ILE A 141 2.23 1.26 -4.68
CA ILE A 141 1.60 2.02 -3.60
C ILE A 141 1.66 3.51 -3.96
N LEU A 142 0.52 4.19 -3.84
CA LEU A 142 0.45 5.64 -3.94
C LEU A 142 0.48 6.29 -2.56
N LEU A 143 1.24 7.37 -2.40
CA LEU A 143 1.34 8.17 -1.17
C LEU A 143 1.00 9.63 -1.48
N THR A 144 -0.21 10.09 -1.17
CA THR A 144 -0.70 11.41 -1.61
C THR A 144 -1.29 12.26 -0.49
N GLY A 145 -1.10 13.57 -0.54
CA GLY A 145 -1.66 14.54 0.40
C GLY A 145 -2.97 15.20 -0.05
N TYR A 146 -3.55 14.80 -1.19
CA TYR A 146 -4.68 15.52 -1.80
C TYR A 146 -6.05 14.95 -1.38
N PRO A 147 -6.87 15.68 -0.58
CA PRO A 147 -8.11 15.13 0.00
C PRO A 147 -9.28 15.02 -0.98
N ALA A 148 -9.30 15.81 -2.06
CA ALA A 148 -10.40 15.78 -3.03
C ALA A 148 -10.48 14.43 -3.79
N PHE A 149 -9.46 13.59 -3.63
CA PHE A 149 -9.38 12.23 -4.15
C PHE A 149 -10.19 11.21 -3.32
N GLU A 150 -10.61 11.54 -2.08
CA GLU A 150 -11.41 10.68 -1.17
C GLU A 150 -12.65 10.05 -1.82
N SER A 151 -13.28 10.76 -2.76
CA SER A 151 -14.55 10.36 -3.38
C SER A 151 -14.39 9.55 -4.67
N ALA A 152 -13.18 9.46 -5.26
CA ALA A 152 -12.92 8.79 -6.53
C ALA A 152 -12.18 7.44 -6.40
N VAL A 153 -11.62 7.15 -5.21
CA VAL A 153 -10.76 5.96 -4.94
C VAL A 153 -11.43 4.62 -5.31
N GLN A 154 -12.76 4.52 -5.23
CA GLN A 154 -13.48 3.28 -5.54
C GLN A 154 -13.43 2.86 -7.02
N ALA A 155 -13.21 3.79 -7.95
CA ALA A 155 -13.16 3.46 -9.38
C ALA A 155 -11.77 2.96 -9.85
N ILE A 156 -10.71 3.22 -9.07
CA ILE A 156 -9.30 3.02 -9.48
C ILE A 156 -8.59 1.95 -8.61
N HIS A 157 -9.28 1.34 -7.64
CA HIS A 157 -8.73 0.30 -6.77
C HIS A 157 -8.13 -0.91 -7.55
N ASP A 158 -8.53 -1.12 -8.80
CA ASP A 158 -8.00 -2.21 -9.63
C ASP A 158 -6.57 -1.95 -10.14
N GLU A 159 -6.09 -0.71 -10.14
CA GLU A 159 -4.82 -0.32 -10.78
C GLU A 159 -3.62 -0.32 -9.82
N VAL A 160 -3.84 -0.12 -8.52
CA VAL A 160 -2.79 -0.06 -7.48
C VAL A 160 -2.96 -1.16 -6.43
N ASP A 161 -1.89 -1.55 -5.75
CA ASP A 161 -1.98 -2.54 -4.67
C ASP A 161 -2.39 -1.90 -3.33
N ASP A 162 -2.06 -0.61 -3.11
CA ASP A 162 -2.52 0.15 -1.95
C ASP A 162 -2.44 1.67 -2.19
N TYR A 163 -3.13 2.43 -1.34
CA TYR A 163 -3.03 3.88 -1.30
C TYR A 163 -2.88 4.35 0.15
N VAL A 164 -2.04 5.35 0.37
CA VAL A 164 -1.71 5.90 1.68
C VAL A 164 -1.86 7.42 1.61
N ILE A 165 -2.52 8.00 2.61
CA ILE A 165 -2.77 9.44 2.68
C ILE A 165 -1.67 10.10 3.53
N LYS A 166 -1.08 11.19 3.04
CA LYS A 166 -0.16 12.05 3.80
C LYS A 166 -0.99 12.90 4.80
N PRO A 167 -0.56 13.09 6.06
CA PRO A 167 0.66 12.54 6.65
C PRO A 167 0.49 11.07 7.04
N ALA A 168 1.49 10.26 6.71
CA ALA A 168 1.53 8.85 7.08
C ALA A 168 2.67 8.58 8.05
N GLU A 169 2.42 7.74 9.05
CA GLU A 169 3.48 7.23 9.92
C GLU A 169 4.40 6.29 9.13
N ILE A 170 5.71 6.48 9.25
CA ILE A 170 6.71 5.69 8.53
C ILE A 170 6.56 4.20 8.82
N GLU A 171 6.40 3.82 10.08
CA GLU A 171 6.26 2.42 10.50
C GLU A 171 5.02 1.75 9.88
N SER A 172 3.93 2.52 9.72
CA SER A 172 2.73 2.06 9.03
C SER A 172 3.00 1.82 7.55
N LEU A 173 3.67 2.77 6.88
CA LEU A 173 4.04 2.65 5.46
C LEU A 173 4.95 1.44 5.20
N VAL A 174 5.97 1.24 6.05
CA VAL A 174 6.86 0.08 6.00
C VAL A 174 6.08 -1.22 6.20
N SER A 175 5.19 -1.27 7.20
CA SER A 175 4.36 -2.44 7.47
C SER A 175 3.45 -2.80 6.30
N ILE A 176 2.87 -1.81 5.62
CA ILE A 176 2.06 -1.99 4.41
C ILE A 176 2.90 -2.64 3.30
N MET A 177 4.09 -2.08 3.01
CA MET A 177 4.99 -2.59 1.99
C MET A 177 5.39 -4.05 2.26
N GLU A 178 5.81 -4.36 3.49
CA GLU A 178 6.21 -5.72 3.87
C GLU A 178 5.06 -6.72 3.75
N ARG A 179 3.85 -6.36 4.21
CA ARG A 179 2.65 -7.20 4.10
C ARG A 179 2.34 -7.52 2.64
N LYS A 180 2.38 -6.52 1.76
CA LYS A 180 2.07 -6.69 0.32
C LYS A 180 3.13 -7.52 -0.39
N LEU A 181 4.42 -7.30 -0.09
CA LEU A 181 5.53 -8.11 -0.61
C LEU A 181 5.38 -9.59 -0.22
N LEU A 182 5.04 -9.88 1.04
CA LEU A 182 4.80 -11.23 1.52
C LEU A 182 3.60 -11.90 0.84
N ALA A 183 2.50 -11.17 0.65
CA ALA A 183 1.32 -11.67 -0.05
C ALA A 183 1.65 -12.05 -1.50
N ARG A 184 2.42 -11.23 -2.21
CA ARG A 184 2.81 -11.46 -3.62
C ARG A 184 3.70 -12.69 -3.80
N ARG A 185 4.56 -13.00 -2.82
CA ARG A 185 5.35 -14.24 -2.79
C ARG A 185 4.49 -15.49 -2.62
N SER A 186 3.46 -15.41 -1.79
CA SER A 186 2.59 -16.55 -1.46
C SER A 186 1.63 -16.92 -2.60
N SER A 187 1.48 -16.04 -3.59
CA SER A 187 0.64 -16.24 -4.79
C SER A 187 1.45 -16.54 -6.06
N SER A 188 2.77 -16.71 -5.97
CA SER A 188 3.66 -17.17 -7.06
C SER A 188 4.03 -18.64 -6.85
#